data_AF-A0A536NJI5-F1
#
_entry.id   AF-A0A536NJI5-F1
#
_cell.length_a   1.000
_cell.length_b   1.000
_cell.length_c   1.000
_cell.angle_alpha   90.00
_cell.angle_beta   90.00
_cell.angle_gamma   90.00
#
_symmetry.space_group_name_H-M   'P 1'
#
loop_
_entity.id
_entity.type
_entity.pdbx_description
1 polymer ?
#
loop_
_entity_poly.entity_id
_entity_poly.type
_entity_poly.pdbx_seq_one_letter_code
_entity_poly.pdbx_strand_id
1 'polypeptide(L)'
;MADDVIPQSSPTTADSAALHCPWCSAELPSADATECPSCKATLVSTAEAAVPGVTAIDVEAMLRGRREPTKQRGGILGWISGEAGDEMPSAADLKSFEAPSPDVRREMLRLEIEAERQKLEQEAAALALEGRLVDGSPNADTVEEPVQAGEAADSAEGSGESQTAADLPAGAGESETREDTPA
;
A
#
# COMPACT_ATOMS: atom_id res chain seq x y z
N MET A 1 -37.20 -20.84 -37.27
CA MET A 1 -37.02 -19.39 -37.10
C MET A 1 -38.04 -18.96 -36.08
N ALA A 2 -37.66 -19.02 -34.79
CA ALA A 2 -38.49 -18.56 -33.68
C ALA A 2 -37.81 -17.29 -33.17
N ASP A 3 -38.46 -16.16 -33.41
CA ASP A 3 -38.09 -14.84 -32.90
C ASP A 3 -38.41 -14.80 -31.41
N ASP A 4 -37.37 -14.85 -30.58
CA ASP A 4 -37.45 -14.62 -29.14
C ASP A 4 -37.44 -13.10 -28.91
N VAL A 5 -38.63 -12.50 -28.91
CA VAL A 5 -38.83 -11.10 -28.56
C VAL A 5 -38.69 -10.98 -27.04
N ILE A 6 -37.52 -10.54 -26.57
CA ILE A 6 -37.30 -10.16 -25.18
C ILE A 6 -38.29 -9.03 -24.84
N PRO A 7 -39.22 -9.21 -23.88
CA PRO A 7 -40.11 -8.14 -23.47
C PRO A 7 -39.27 -7.07 -22.77
N GLN A 8 -39.13 -5.91 -23.42
CA GLN A 8 -38.56 -4.74 -22.77
C GLN A 8 -39.53 -4.27 -21.70
N SER A 9 -39.13 -4.45 -20.44
CA SER A 9 -39.83 -3.94 -19.27
C SER A 9 -40.04 -2.43 -19.43
N SER A 10 -41.31 -2.03 -19.48
CA SER A 10 -41.72 -0.63 -19.39
C SER A 10 -41.22 -0.02 -18.08
N PRO A 11 -40.96 1.31 -18.01
CA PRO A 11 -40.45 1.92 -16.79
C PRO A 11 -41.49 1.77 -15.68
N THR A 12 -41.15 0.96 -14.68
CA THR A 12 -41.88 0.86 -13.43
C THR A 12 -42.05 2.26 -12.85
N THR A 13 -43.31 2.62 -12.65
CA THR A 13 -43.83 3.66 -11.76
C THR A 13 -42.83 4.03 -10.66
N ALA A 14 -42.50 5.32 -10.57
CA ALA A 14 -41.59 5.92 -9.61
C ALA A 14 -41.79 5.37 -8.19
N ASP A 15 -40.97 4.39 -7.84
CA ASP A 15 -40.68 4.04 -6.47
C ASP A 15 -39.92 5.22 -5.89
N SER A 16 -40.31 5.65 -4.69
CA SER A 16 -39.69 6.80 -4.04
C SER A 16 -38.31 6.39 -3.55
N ALA A 17 -37.34 6.33 -4.47
CA ALA A 17 -35.95 6.08 -4.14
C ALA A 17 -35.51 7.19 -3.16
N ALA A 18 -35.12 6.78 -1.95
CA ALA A 18 -34.66 7.71 -0.94
C ALA A 18 -33.51 8.55 -1.51
N LEU A 19 -33.64 9.87 -1.48
CA LEU A 19 -32.56 10.75 -1.91
C LEU A 19 -31.45 10.71 -0.85
N HIS A 20 -30.20 10.65 -1.28
CA HIS A 20 -29.04 10.60 -0.37
C HIS A 20 -28.11 11.79 -0.61
N CYS A 21 -27.51 12.29 0.46
CA CYS A 21 -26.51 13.35 0.40
C CYS A 21 -25.24 12.84 -0.30
N PRO A 22 -24.69 13.56 -1.31
CA PRO A 22 -23.49 13.13 -2.03
C PRO A 22 -22.20 13.22 -1.17
N TRP A 23 -22.25 13.88 -0.01
CA TRP A 23 -21.08 14.08 0.86
C TRP A 23 -21.00 13.09 2.02
N CYS A 24 -22.13 12.74 2.62
CA CYS A 24 -22.16 11.86 3.80
C CYS A 24 -23.13 10.68 3.66
N SER A 25 -23.77 10.53 2.49
CA SER A 25 -24.73 9.47 2.18
C SER A 25 -25.98 9.40 3.07
N ALA A 26 -26.19 10.37 3.98
CA ALA A 26 -27.40 10.45 4.78
C ALA A 26 -28.63 10.73 3.92
N GLU A 27 -29.78 10.17 4.31
CA GLU A 27 -31.07 10.43 3.65
C GLU A 27 -31.44 11.92 3.69
N LEU A 28 -31.93 12.41 2.55
CA LEU A 28 -32.38 13.78 2.38
C LEU A 28 -33.90 13.87 2.53
N PRO A 29 -34.40 14.92 3.19
CA PRO A 29 -35.84 15.11 3.38
C PRO A 29 -36.58 15.44 2.08
N SER A 30 -35.89 16.02 1.09
CA SER A 30 -36.46 16.43 -0.20
C SER A 30 -35.36 16.70 -1.24
N ALA A 31 -35.71 16.65 -2.52
CA ALA A 31 -34.81 16.99 -3.64
C ALA A 31 -34.36 18.46 -3.63
N ASP A 32 -35.20 19.36 -3.12
CA ASP A 32 -34.94 20.79 -3.09
C ASP A 32 -34.17 21.25 -1.83
N ALA A 33 -33.67 20.30 -1.02
CA ALA A 33 -32.89 20.64 0.16
C ALA A 33 -31.60 21.37 -0.25
N THR A 34 -31.39 22.59 0.26
CA THR A 34 -30.19 23.39 -0.04
C THR A 34 -29.00 23.00 0.83
N GLU A 35 -29.25 22.40 2.00
CA GLU A 35 -28.25 21.95 2.95
C GLU A 35 -28.61 20.56 3.49
N CYS A 36 -27.60 19.71 3.71
CA CYS A 36 -27.81 18.42 4.36
C CYS A 36 -27.98 18.60 5.88
N PRO A 37 -29.04 18.06 6.51
CA PRO A 37 -29.23 18.17 7.96
C PRO A 37 -28.21 17.35 8.78
N SER A 38 -27.58 16.34 8.17
CA SER A 38 -26.60 15.47 8.84
C SER A 38 -25.21 16.10 8.88
N CYS A 39 -24.67 16.51 7.71
CA CYS A 39 -23.30 17.02 7.60
C CYS A 39 -23.20 18.53 7.34
N LYS A 40 -24.33 19.23 7.15
CA LYS A 40 -24.40 20.67 6.85
C LYS A 40 -23.73 21.08 5.53
N ALA A 41 -23.46 20.14 4.64
CA ALA A 41 -22.96 20.46 3.31
C ALA A 41 -24.04 21.18 2.49
N THR A 42 -23.65 22.25 1.79
CA THR A 42 -24.49 22.92 0.80
C THR A 42 -24.63 22.03 -0.43
N LEU A 43 -25.88 21.71 -0.81
CA LEU A 43 -26.23 20.79 -1.88
C LEU A 43 -26.47 21.48 -3.22
N VAL A 44 -26.84 22.76 -3.17
CA VAL A 44 -27.01 23.61 -4.35
C VAL A 44 -25.74 24.43 -4.52
N SER A 45 -24.96 24.14 -5.56
CA SER A 45 -23.80 24.97 -5.90
C SER A 45 -24.26 26.23 -6.61
N THR A 46 -24.16 27.39 -5.94
CA THR A 46 -24.24 28.70 -6.59
C THR A 46 -22.88 29.01 -7.23
N ALA A 47 -22.47 28.19 -8.19
CA ALA A 47 -21.14 28.24 -8.77
C ALA A 47 -21.08 29.21 -9.96
N GLU A 48 -21.05 30.51 -9.67
CA GLU A 48 -20.58 31.54 -10.62
C GLU A 48 -19.45 32.42 -10.02
N ALA A 49 -18.88 32.04 -8.87
CA ALA A 49 -17.70 32.71 -8.35
C ALA A 49 -16.45 32.14 -9.05
N ALA A 50 -15.86 32.92 -9.96
CA ALA A 50 -14.57 32.59 -10.56
C ALA A 50 -13.49 32.55 -9.48
N VAL A 51 -12.99 31.35 -9.16
CA VAL A 51 -11.91 31.16 -8.19
C VAL A 51 -10.58 31.53 -8.86
N PRO A 52 -9.83 32.54 -8.35
CA PRO A 52 -8.56 32.94 -8.95
C PRO A 52 -7.56 31.77 -8.99
N GLY A 53 -6.93 31.56 -10.15
CA GLY A 53 -5.96 30.48 -10.36
C GLY A 53 -6.56 29.14 -10.81
N VAL A 54 -7.89 29.02 -10.89
CA VAL A 54 -8.58 27.84 -11.47
C VAL A 54 -9.09 28.20 -12.86
N THR A 55 -8.77 27.37 -13.86
CA THR A 55 -9.33 27.54 -15.21
C THR A 55 -10.81 27.14 -15.21
N ALA A 56 -11.69 28.09 -15.47
CA ALA A 56 -13.11 27.82 -15.67
C ALA A 56 -13.31 26.95 -16.92
N ILE A 57 -14.14 25.92 -16.80
CA ILE A 57 -14.47 25.03 -17.92
C ILE A 57 -15.60 25.66 -18.71
N ASP A 58 -15.35 25.98 -19.98
CA ASP A 58 -16.41 26.42 -20.91
C ASP A 58 -17.20 25.20 -21.40
N VAL A 59 -18.46 25.11 -20.97
CA VAL A 59 -19.37 24.01 -21.31
C VAL A 59 -19.68 23.99 -22.81
N GLU A 60 -19.73 25.14 -23.48
CA GLU A 60 -19.96 25.20 -24.94
C GLU A 60 -18.75 24.70 -25.74
N ALA A 61 -17.55 24.95 -25.24
CA ALA A 61 -16.31 24.42 -25.81
C ALA A 61 -16.22 22.89 -25.63
N MET A 62 -16.62 22.36 -24.47
CA MET A 62 -16.72 20.91 -24.25
C MET A 62 -17.70 20.24 -25.21
N LEU A 63 -18.87 20.85 -25.43
CA LEU A 63 -19.88 20.30 -26.34
C LEU A 63 -19.42 20.32 -27.81
N ARG A 64 -18.67 21.34 -28.23
CA ARG A 64 -18.03 21.40 -29.57
C ARG A 64 -16.89 20.38 -29.73
N GLY A 65 -16.20 20.03 -28.64
CA GLY A 65 -15.11 19.05 -28.63
C GLY A 65 -15.57 17.58 -28.71
N ARG A 66 -16.85 17.30 -28.47
CA ARG A 66 -17.45 15.95 -28.50
C ARG A 66 -17.68 15.43 -29.93
N ARG A 67 -16.70 15.60 -30.83
CA ARG A 67 -16.64 14.77 -32.05
C ARG A 67 -16.34 13.34 -31.62
N GLU A 68 -17.04 12.38 -32.24
CA GLU A 68 -16.93 10.93 -32.03
C GLU A 68 -15.53 10.54 -31.56
N PRO A 69 -15.35 9.98 -30.34
CA PRO A 69 -14.04 9.57 -29.88
C PRO A 69 -13.53 8.51 -30.84
N THR A 70 -12.58 8.88 -31.71
CA THR A 70 -11.84 7.92 -32.54
C THR A 70 -11.24 6.95 -31.55
N LYS A 71 -11.72 5.69 -31.51
CA LYS A 71 -11.34 4.63 -30.55
C LYS A 71 -9.97 4.90 -29.93
N GLN A 72 -9.97 5.54 -28.75
CA GLN A 72 -8.75 5.88 -28.06
C GLN A 72 -8.10 4.56 -27.72
N ARG A 73 -6.94 4.28 -28.33
CA ARG A 73 -6.23 3.03 -28.14
C ARG A 73 -5.73 3.04 -26.70
N GLY A 74 -6.35 2.22 -25.86
CA GLY A 74 -6.02 2.06 -24.45
C GLY A 74 -4.52 1.91 -24.25
N GLY A 75 -3.95 2.88 -23.56
CA GLY A 75 -2.54 2.93 -23.20
C GLY A 75 -2.39 3.78 -21.95
N ILE A 76 -1.14 4.08 -21.56
CA ILE A 76 -0.76 4.90 -20.39
C ILE A 76 -1.63 6.14 -20.12
N LEU A 77 -2.19 6.79 -21.15
CA LEU A 77 -3.12 7.91 -20.99
C LEU A 77 -4.47 7.51 -20.36
N GLY A 78 -5.00 6.31 -20.65
CA GLY A 78 -6.18 5.77 -19.98
C GLY A 78 -5.92 5.41 -18.51
N TRP A 79 -4.70 4.96 -18.20
CA TRP A 79 -4.28 4.69 -16.81
C TRP A 79 -4.15 5.97 -15.98
N ILE A 80 -3.64 7.07 -16.56
CA ILE A 80 -3.56 8.38 -15.89
C ILE A 80 -4.94 9.03 -15.76
N SER A 81 -5.82 8.85 -16.75
CA SER A 81 -7.14 9.49 -16.77
C SER A 81 -8.19 8.80 -15.87
N GLY A 82 -7.87 7.65 -15.27
CA GLY A 82 -8.83 6.90 -14.44
C GLY A 82 -10.01 6.30 -15.22
N GLU A 83 -9.93 6.29 -16.55
CA GLU A 83 -10.79 5.52 -17.47
C GLU A 83 -10.34 4.04 -17.37
N ALA A 84 -10.37 3.50 -16.16
CA ALA A 84 -10.53 2.07 -16.01
C ALA A 84 -11.98 1.80 -16.37
N GLY A 85 -12.22 0.96 -17.39
CA GLY A 85 -13.57 0.49 -17.67
C GLY A 85 -14.23 -0.03 -16.39
N ASP A 86 -15.56 -0.01 -16.38
CA ASP A 86 -16.43 -0.42 -15.27
C ASP A 86 -16.39 -1.95 -15.00
N GLU A 87 -15.18 -2.50 -15.00
CA GLU A 87 -14.88 -3.91 -14.84
C GLU A 87 -14.71 -4.17 -13.34
N MET A 88 -15.63 -4.97 -12.80
CA MET A 88 -15.53 -5.39 -11.41
C MET A 88 -14.17 -6.06 -11.15
N PRO A 89 -13.51 -5.74 -10.03
CA PRO A 89 -12.22 -6.32 -9.70
C PRO A 89 -12.33 -7.84 -9.71
N SER A 90 -11.40 -8.47 -10.41
CA SER A 90 -11.33 -9.92 -10.50
C SER A 90 -10.95 -10.51 -9.13
N ALA A 91 -11.20 -11.81 -8.94
CA ALA A 91 -10.77 -12.50 -7.72
C ALA A 91 -9.24 -12.45 -7.48
N ALA A 92 -8.45 -12.25 -8.53
CA ALA A 92 -7.00 -12.03 -8.41
C ALA A 92 -6.68 -10.64 -7.84
N ASP A 93 -7.47 -9.61 -8.20
CA ASP A 93 -7.31 -8.26 -7.67
C ASP A 93 -7.67 -8.22 -6.18
N LEU A 94 -8.66 -9.02 -5.75
CA LEU A 94 -9.04 -9.11 -4.34
C LEU A 94 -7.93 -9.69 -3.45
N LYS A 95 -7.08 -10.58 -3.98
CA LYS A 95 -5.93 -11.13 -3.23
C LYS A 95 -4.88 -10.08 -2.87
N SER A 96 -4.82 -8.96 -3.61
CA SER A 96 -3.92 -7.85 -3.28
C SER A 96 -4.32 -7.12 -1.99
N PHE A 97 -5.56 -7.27 -1.56
CA PHE A 97 -6.07 -6.73 -0.29
C PHE A 97 -5.96 -7.70 0.88
N GLU A 98 -5.51 -8.94 0.64
CA GLU A 98 -5.26 -9.88 1.73
C GLU A 98 -4.06 -9.43 2.56
N ALA A 99 -4.09 -9.74 3.85
CA ALA A 99 -2.98 -9.42 4.74
C ALA A 99 -1.68 -10.11 4.26
N PRO A 100 -0.50 -9.48 4.42
CA PRO A 100 0.76 -10.09 4.04
C PRO A 100 0.97 -11.44 4.74
N SER A 101 1.65 -12.35 4.05
CA SER A 101 1.97 -13.68 4.60
C SER A 101 2.74 -13.56 5.93
N PRO A 102 2.65 -14.56 6.83
CA PRO A 102 3.33 -14.51 8.13
C PRO A 102 4.85 -14.32 8.01
N ASP A 103 5.49 -14.91 6.99
CA ASP A 103 6.92 -14.76 6.78
C ASP A 103 7.29 -13.34 6.31
N VAL A 104 6.50 -12.75 5.42
CA VAL A 104 6.68 -11.34 5.03
C VAL A 104 6.50 -10.41 6.23
N ARG A 105 5.55 -10.71 7.14
CA ARG A 105 5.38 -9.93 8.38
C ARG A 105 6.59 -9.99 9.30
N ARG A 106 7.27 -11.14 9.38
CA ARG A 106 8.52 -11.27 10.14
C ARG A 106 9.66 -10.46 9.53
N GLU A 107 9.78 -10.49 8.20
CA GLU A 107 10.77 -9.68 7.49
C GLU A 107 10.47 -8.17 7.62
N MET A 108 9.20 -7.75 7.53
CA MET A 108 8.84 -6.35 7.77
C MET A 108 9.19 -5.91 9.19
N LEU A 109 8.89 -6.73 10.20
CA LEU A 109 9.25 -6.42 11.60
C LEU A 109 10.78 -6.34 11.78
N ARG A 110 11.53 -7.23 11.12
CA ARG A 110 13.00 -7.18 11.10
C ARG A 110 13.50 -5.86 10.52
N LEU A 111 12.94 -5.42 9.39
CA LEU A 111 13.31 -4.16 8.73
C LEU A 111 12.94 -2.94 9.58
N GLU A 112 11.81 -2.98 10.28
CA GLU A 112 11.38 -1.91 11.19
C GLU A 112 12.37 -1.73 12.35
N ILE A 113 12.80 -2.83 12.98
CA ILE A 113 13.82 -2.80 14.04
C ILE A 113 15.16 -2.27 13.51
N GLU A 114 15.56 -2.65 12.30
CA GLU A 114 16.79 -2.15 11.68
C GLU A 114 16.73 -0.64 11.41
N ALA A 115 15.59 -0.14 10.94
CA ALA A 115 15.37 1.29 10.73
C ALA A 115 15.40 2.08 12.05
N GLU A 116 14.79 1.55 13.12
CA GLU A 116 14.87 2.16 14.45
C GLU A 116 16.30 2.19 14.97
N ARG A 117 17.07 1.12 14.77
CA ARG A 117 18.49 1.09 15.15
C ARG A 117 19.28 2.17 14.43
N GLN A 118 19.11 2.30 13.11
CA GLN A 118 19.79 3.32 12.33
C GLN A 118 19.41 4.74 12.78
N LYS A 119 18.15 4.96 13.11
CA LYS A 119 17.69 6.25 13.66
C LYS A 119 18.39 6.58 14.97
N LEU A 120 18.48 5.63 15.91
CA LEU A 120 19.17 5.83 17.18
C LEU A 120 20.68 6.02 17.01
N GLU A 121 21.31 5.30 16.06
CA GLU A 121 22.72 5.49 15.72
C GLU A 121 22.99 6.90 15.18
N GLN A 122 22.11 7.42 14.32
CA GLN A 122 22.20 8.79 13.82
C GLN A 122 22.01 9.83 14.92
N GLU A 123 21.05 9.61 15.83
CA GLU A 123 20.85 10.48 16.99
C GLU A 123 22.07 10.48 17.92
N ALA A 124 22.64 9.30 18.19
CA ALA A 124 23.86 9.18 18.97
C ALA A 124 25.06 9.86 18.28
N ALA A 125 25.19 9.71 16.96
CA ALA A 125 26.23 10.39 16.19
C ALA A 125 26.06 11.92 16.21
N ALA A 126 24.83 12.41 16.14
CA ALA A 126 24.52 13.83 16.25
C ALA A 126 24.90 14.36 17.64
N LEU A 127 24.51 13.69 18.72
CA LEU A 127 24.88 14.06 20.09
C LEU A 127 26.40 14.01 20.32
N ALA A 128 27.09 13.01 19.76
CA ALA A 128 28.54 12.92 19.84
C ALA A 128 29.23 14.08 19.10
N LEU A 129 28.71 14.47 17.93
CA LEU A 129 29.20 15.62 17.18
C LEU A 129 28.96 16.92 17.96
N GLU A 130 27.75 17.11 18.52
CA GLU A 130 27.42 18.27 19.35
C GLU A 130 28.35 18.38 20.56
N GLY A 131 28.59 17.27 21.28
CA GLY A 131 29.55 17.23 22.38
C GLY A 131 30.95 17.65 21.96
N ARG A 132 31.45 17.16 20.81
CA ARG A 132 32.76 17.57 20.26
C ARG A 132 32.82 19.05 19.91
N LEU A 133 31.73 19.62 19.36
CA LEU A 133 31.66 21.05 19.04
C LEU A 133 31.69 21.91 20.31
N VAL A 134 31.03 21.47 21.40
CA VAL A 134 31.05 22.16 22.70
C VAL A 134 32.43 22.07 23.35
N ASP A 135 33.06 20.90 23.33
CA ASP A 135 34.35 20.66 23.99
C ASP A 135 35.56 21.19 23.18
N GLY A 136 35.33 21.67 21.96
CA GLY A 136 36.37 22.24 21.09
C GLY A 136 37.42 21.22 20.62
N SER A 137 37.10 19.92 20.64
CA SER A 137 38.02 18.87 20.21
C SER A 137 38.14 18.86 18.68
N PRO A 138 39.35 18.90 18.10
CA PRO A 138 39.54 18.90 16.65
C PRO A 138 39.10 17.57 16.02
N ASN A 139 38.56 17.65 14.79
CA ASN A 139 38.17 16.48 14.00
C ASN A 139 39.37 15.56 13.76
N ALA A 140 39.32 14.34 14.27
CA ALA A 140 40.28 13.27 13.98
C ALA A 140 39.95 12.54 12.66
N ASP A 141 39.50 13.27 11.64
CA ASP A 141 39.33 12.75 10.29
C ASP A 141 40.48 13.22 9.41
N THR A 142 41.65 12.64 9.64
CA THR A 142 42.56 12.29 8.56
C THR A 142 43.25 11.00 8.94
N VAL A 143 43.03 9.97 8.11
CA VAL A 143 43.66 8.65 8.10
C VAL A 143 43.07 7.62 9.07
N GLU A 144 42.24 6.71 8.55
CA GLU A 144 42.56 5.27 8.49
C GLU A 144 41.88 4.66 7.24
N GLU A 145 42.64 4.61 6.14
CA GLU A 145 42.44 3.56 5.13
C GLU A 145 42.67 2.20 5.82
N PRO A 146 41.86 1.16 5.55
CA PRO A 146 42.22 -0.19 5.92
C PRO A 146 43.44 -0.58 5.06
N VAL A 147 44.62 -0.64 5.68
CA VAL A 147 45.80 -1.24 5.06
C VAL A 147 45.49 -2.69 4.67
N GLN A 148 45.28 -2.89 3.38
CA GLN A 148 45.40 -4.19 2.73
C GLN A 148 46.83 -4.69 2.93
N ALA A 149 47.00 -5.71 3.78
CA ALA A 149 48.13 -6.62 3.67
C ALA A 149 47.78 -7.65 2.59
N GLY A 150 48.28 -7.43 1.38
CA GLY A 150 48.22 -8.41 0.29
C GLY A 150 49.12 -9.62 0.55
N GLU A 151 48.55 -10.81 0.26
CA GLU A 151 49.09 -11.94 -0.52
C GLU A 151 50.58 -12.36 -0.39
N ALA A 152 50.98 -13.64 -0.41
CA ALA A 152 50.37 -14.89 -0.87
C ALA A 152 51.21 -16.12 -0.47
N ALA A 153 50.56 -17.30 -0.56
CA ALA A 153 51.10 -18.66 -0.82
C ALA A 153 52.02 -19.25 0.28
N ASP A 154 52.11 -20.55 0.56
CA ASP A 154 51.98 -21.75 -0.24
C ASP A 154 52.05 -22.97 0.72
N SER A 155 51.66 -24.15 0.21
CA SER A 155 51.97 -25.50 0.69
C SER A 155 50.88 -26.27 1.44
N ALA A 156 50.50 -27.33 0.74
CA ALA A 156 49.50 -28.32 1.04
C ALA A 156 50.07 -29.55 1.76
N GLU A 157 49.13 -30.33 2.31
CA GLU A 157 49.16 -31.77 2.64
C GLU A 157 49.96 -32.27 3.85
N GLY A 158 49.31 -33.13 4.65
CA GLY A 158 49.99 -33.89 5.69
C GLY A 158 49.09 -34.61 6.71
N SER A 159 48.25 -35.54 6.24
CA SER A 159 47.98 -36.87 6.83
C SER A 159 48.00 -37.08 8.36
N GLY A 160 46.88 -37.55 8.91
CA GLY A 160 46.83 -38.10 10.27
C GLY A 160 45.44 -38.54 10.73
N GLU A 161 44.89 -39.59 10.12
CA GLU A 161 43.78 -40.37 10.69
C GLU A 161 44.15 -40.96 12.07
N SER A 162 43.23 -40.86 13.04
CA SER A 162 42.92 -42.00 13.92
C SER A 162 41.53 -41.84 14.52
N GLN A 163 40.65 -42.71 14.04
CA GLN A 163 39.35 -43.02 14.63
C GLN A 163 39.57 -43.81 15.92
N THR A 164 38.75 -43.58 16.95
CA THR A 164 38.15 -44.70 17.68
C THR A 164 36.67 -44.41 17.91
N ALA A 165 35.86 -45.30 17.33
CA ALA A 165 34.44 -45.43 17.56
C ALA A 165 34.18 -46.28 18.83
N ALA A 166 33.17 -45.88 19.60
CA ALA A 166 32.34 -46.65 20.53
C ALA A 166 31.53 -45.61 21.33
N ASP A 167 30.23 -45.64 21.58
CA ASP A 167 29.16 -46.61 21.40
C ASP A 167 27.84 -45.83 21.71
N LEU A 168 26.77 -46.04 20.94
CA LEU A 168 25.41 -45.48 21.18
C LEU A 168 24.63 -46.42 22.14
N PRO A 169 23.60 -45.96 22.91
CA PRO A 169 22.23 -45.82 22.37
C PRO A 169 21.45 -44.61 22.95
N ALA A 170 20.66 -43.87 22.18
CA ALA A 170 19.32 -44.21 21.65
C ALA A 170 18.31 -44.62 22.74
N GLY A 171 17.51 -43.64 23.20
CA GLY A 171 16.27 -43.83 23.93
C GLY A 171 15.17 -42.98 23.29
N ALA A 172 14.17 -43.65 22.73
CA ALA A 172 13.05 -43.10 22.00
C ALA A 172 11.78 -42.99 22.88
N GLY A 173 10.84 -42.14 22.46
CA GLY A 173 9.41 -42.19 22.83
C GLY A 173 9.08 -41.56 24.19
N GLU A 174 7.95 -40.92 24.43
CA GLU A 174 6.65 -40.98 23.75
C GLU A 174 5.82 -39.72 23.99
N SER A 175 4.86 -39.56 23.09
CA SER A 175 3.74 -38.63 23.05
C SER A 175 2.88 -38.63 24.32
N GLU A 176 2.31 -37.47 24.70
CA GLU A 176 0.96 -37.48 25.25
C GLU A 176 0.20 -36.19 24.92
N THR A 177 -0.81 -36.37 24.09
CA THR A 177 -1.99 -35.51 23.89
C THR A 177 -2.73 -35.35 25.22
N ARG A 178 -3.16 -34.14 25.57
CA ARG A 178 -4.26 -33.97 26.53
C ARG A 178 -5.22 -32.88 26.07
N GLU A 179 -6.35 -33.36 25.57
CA GLU A 179 -7.59 -32.65 25.25
C GLU A 179 -8.40 -32.43 26.55
N ASP A 180 -9.11 -31.30 26.60
CA ASP A 180 -10.32 -30.90 27.34
C ASP A 180 -10.66 -31.33 28.78
N THR A 181 -11.12 -30.37 29.60
CA THR A 181 -12.49 -30.34 30.20
C THR A 181 -12.69 -29.07 31.07
N PRO A 182 -13.85 -28.37 30.97
CA PRO A 182 -14.18 -27.14 31.71
C PRO A 182 -14.90 -27.36 33.06
N ALA A 183 -15.05 -26.26 33.82
CA ALA A 183 -15.96 -26.12 34.96
C ALA A 183 -16.81 -24.84 34.81
#